data_AF-A0A2H0L0R3-F1
#
_entry.id   AF-A0A2H0L0R3-F1
#
_cell.length_a   1.000
_cell.length_b   1.000
_cell.length_c   1.000
_cell.angle_alpha   90.00
_cell.angle_beta   90.00
_cell.angle_gamma   90.00
#
_symmetry.space_group_name_H-M   'P 1'
#
loop_
_entity.id
_entity.type
_entity.pdbx_description
1 polymer ?
#
loop_
_entity_poly.entity_id
_entity_poly.type
_entity_poly.pdbx_seq_one_letter_code
_entity_poly.pdbx_strand_id
1 'polypeptide(L)'
;MCKRKSVIISVIIGVILVTAFVVAPRHLEINSIYAGDSAMWNHIFEKGDERPYQFAEKPLGVILPHHMIVAQELAKFYSGLGKVTQPTTVYVIGPNHYESGTANIQTCLSCLYKTTLAGLPDDLTVNTEMVSKLAQAEIATIANQSFEIEHAMFAHAPYIKRNFPNAQIVPIILQWATSVEEISKLSDWLSDNVSNDDLVIASVDFSHYISREAADFHDLSSFATIINFDFANIFDLEIDSRASIYTLLAFLKQRGYAKAERFAHTNLQDFMKVRQDRTTSHQFFGFFEGQAEPIKGVSILSFGNMPADDKLGLIDNWDWDRTYDQAGDTSVLKYLKDIKGEEDRFLTGSDFNVFDLEEGKCLPREQNGLVVSFCKFVENGVYGENVFGRVEAAKAAGDFVYLLYQFSGSELTDSRKRLAQKFVDSGVDVFVGRGIKELVPVERYPDGVLMYSLGDFITEDGESSVGEIVGVYLTEGKIDVYEFLVEVVEGRPRGGMGM
;
A
#
# COMPACT_ATOMS: atom_id res chain seq x y z
N MET A 1 -82.77 21.01 -66.59
CA MET A 1 -82.72 20.81 -65.12
C MET A 1 -81.92 19.55 -64.83
N CYS A 2 -80.63 19.69 -64.50
CA CYS A 2 -79.75 18.56 -64.18
C CYS A 2 -79.02 18.88 -62.86
N LYS A 3 -79.21 18.03 -61.85
CA LYS A 3 -78.75 18.21 -60.47
C LYS A 3 -77.24 17.98 -60.37
N ARG A 4 -76.47 18.98 -59.94
CA ARG A 4 -75.11 18.78 -59.39
C ARG A 4 -75.23 18.59 -57.87
N LYS A 5 -74.85 17.41 -57.38
CA LYS A 5 -74.65 17.11 -55.96
C LYS A 5 -73.28 17.66 -55.55
N SER A 6 -73.24 18.58 -54.60
CA SER A 6 -72.01 18.97 -53.91
C SER A 6 -71.66 17.88 -52.88
N VAL A 7 -70.46 17.31 -52.99
CA VAL A 7 -69.88 16.42 -51.98
C VAL A 7 -69.00 17.30 -51.08
N ILE A 8 -69.34 17.38 -49.80
CA ILE A 8 -68.49 17.99 -48.78
C ILE A 8 -67.55 16.89 -48.29
N ILE A 9 -66.25 17.05 -48.53
CA ILE A 9 -65.21 16.20 -47.94
C ILE A 9 -64.79 16.87 -46.64
N SER A 10 -65.21 16.31 -45.51
CA SER A 10 -64.70 16.69 -44.18
C SER A 10 -63.33 16.04 -43.99
N VAL A 11 -62.28 16.84 -43.97
CA VAL A 11 -60.93 16.41 -43.61
C VAL A 11 -60.82 16.41 -42.08
N ILE A 12 -60.78 15.23 -41.46
CA ILE A 12 -60.44 15.08 -40.04
C ILE A 12 -58.91 15.08 -39.95
N ILE A 13 -58.34 16.17 -39.45
CA ILE A 13 -56.93 16.23 -39.06
C ILE A 13 -56.82 15.58 -37.68
N GLY A 14 -56.34 14.34 -37.64
CA GLY A 14 -55.95 13.68 -36.40
C GLY A 14 -54.66 14.29 -35.88
N VAL A 15 -54.72 14.95 -34.73
CA VAL A 15 -53.54 15.36 -33.97
C VAL A 15 -52.97 14.12 -33.29
N ILE A 16 -51.86 13.60 -33.80
CA ILE A 16 -51.06 12.57 -33.12
C ILE A 16 -50.23 13.29 -32.05
N LEU A 17 -50.68 13.19 -30.80
CA LEU A 17 -49.86 13.50 -29.63
C LEU A 17 -48.78 12.41 -29.50
N VAL A 18 -47.58 12.71 -29.99
CA VAL A 18 -46.39 11.92 -29.67
C VAL A 18 -45.95 12.33 -28.27
N THR A 19 -46.43 11.62 -27.25
CA THR A 19 -45.82 11.65 -25.92
C THR A 19 -44.46 10.97 -26.03
N ALA A 20 -43.40 11.76 -26.07
CA ALA A 20 -42.05 11.25 -25.86
C ALA A 20 -42.00 10.69 -24.42
N PHE A 21 -42.11 9.37 -24.29
CA PHE A 21 -41.69 8.70 -23.07
C PHE A 21 -40.20 8.94 -22.93
N VAL A 22 -39.82 9.88 -22.08
CA VAL A 22 -38.45 9.96 -21.56
C VAL A 22 -38.27 8.72 -20.72
N VAL A 23 -37.75 7.66 -21.32
CA VAL A 23 -37.26 6.49 -20.58
C VAL A 23 -36.12 7.01 -19.72
N ALA A 24 -36.33 7.07 -18.41
CA ALA A 24 -35.26 7.42 -17.48
C ALA A 24 -34.04 6.53 -17.79
N PRO A 25 -32.83 7.12 -17.88
CA PRO A 25 -31.64 6.33 -18.17
C PRO A 25 -31.55 5.19 -17.15
N ARG A 26 -31.37 3.97 -17.65
CA ARG A 26 -31.31 2.78 -16.81
C ARG A 26 -30.01 2.83 -16.03
N HIS A 27 -30.08 3.16 -14.75
CA HIS A 27 -28.92 3.13 -13.88
C HIS A 27 -28.46 1.70 -13.62
N LEU A 28 -27.15 1.51 -13.45
CA LEU A 28 -26.57 0.31 -12.90
C LEU A 28 -26.60 0.45 -11.37
N GLU A 29 -27.44 -0.33 -10.71
CA GLU A 29 -27.55 -0.31 -9.25
C GLU A 29 -26.37 -1.04 -8.62
N ILE A 30 -25.65 -0.36 -7.73
CA ILE A 30 -24.52 -0.92 -6.98
C ILE A 30 -24.91 -1.02 -5.52
N ASN A 31 -24.88 -2.24 -4.98
CA ASN A 31 -25.27 -2.49 -3.61
C ASN A 31 -24.10 -2.33 -2.64
N SER A 32 -24.37 -1.83 -1.44
CA SER A 32 -23.39 -1.83 -0.35
C SER A 32 -23.14 -3.24 0.19
N ILE A 33 -22.06 -3.42 0.95
CA ILE A 33 -21.66 -4.72 1.53
C ILE A 33 -22.73 -5.34 2.43
N TYR A 34 -23.46 -4.51 3.19
CA TYR A 34 -24.58 -4.95 4.04
C TYR A 34 -25.93 -4.46 3.49
N ALA A 35 -26.16 -4.64 2.19
CA ALA A 35 -27.40 -4.19 1.56
C ALA A 35 -28.64 -4.85 2.20
N GLY A 36 -29.58 -4.02 2.64
CA GLY A 36 -30.82 -4.44 3.29
C GLY A 36 -30.70 -4.58 4.82
N ASP A 37 -29.49 -4.49 5.38
CA ASP A 37 -29.25 -4.59 6.82
C ASP A 37 -29.08 -3.21 7.48
N SER A 38 -30.20 -2.48 7.58
CA SER A 38 -30.23 -1.17 8.24
C SER A 38 -29.80 -1.22 9.71
N ALA A 39 -29.99 -2.36 10.40
CA ALA A 39 -29.59 -2.50 11.79
C ALA A 39 -28.06 -2.53 11.93
N MET A 40 -27.37 -3.26 11.05
CA MET A 40 -25.91 -3.25 10.97
C MET A 40 -25.38 -1.84 10.70
N TRP A 41 -25.93 -1.13 9.71
CA TRP A 41 -25.49 0.23 9.38
C TRP A 41 -25.74 1.22 10.51
N ASN A 42 -26.92 1.17 11.15
CA ASN A 42 -27.20 2.01 12.33
C ASN A 42 -26.18 1.76 13.44
N HIS A 43 -25.86 0.49 13.72
CA HIS A 43 -24.84 0.14 14.72
C HIS A 43 -23.46 0.70 14.37
N ILE A 44 -22.99 0.50 13.12
CA ILE A 44 -21.70 1.00 12.64
C ILE A 44 -21.61 2.52 12.85
N PHE A 45 -22.65 3.24 12.45
CA PHE A 45 -22.61 4.68 12.48
C PHE A 45 -22.82 5.27 13.88
N GLU A 46 -23.68 4.70 14.72
CA GLU A 46 -23.79 5.10 16.12
C GLU A 46 -22.44 4.99 16.83
N LYS A 47 -21.69 3.91 16.57
CA LYS A 47 -20.33 3.73 17.09
C LYS A 47 -19.34 4.76 16.53
N GLY A 48 -19.49 5.16 15.27
CA GLY A 48 -18.73 6.26 14.67
C GLY A 48 -18.95 7.59 15.37
N ASP A 49 -20.21 7.93 15.66
CA ASP A 49 -20.61 9.20 16.26
C ASP A 49 -20.24 9.32 17.75
N GLU A 50 -20.08 8.18 18.46
CA GLU A 50 -19.62 8.17 19.85
C GLU A 50 -18.20 8.74 20.02
N ARG A 51 -17.29 8.45 19.07
CA ARG A 51 -15.86 8.82 19.15
C ARG A 51 -15.27 9.19 17.80
N PRO A 52 -15.75 10.25 17.15
CA PRO A 52 -15.24 10.67 15.85
C PRO A 52 -13.80 11.17 15.96
N TYR A 53 -13.02 10.95 14.91
CA TYR A 53 -11.69 11.56 14.80
C TYR A 53 -11.81 13.09 14.78
N GLN A 54 -10.79 13.76 15.32
CA GLN A 54 -10.78 15.21 15.47
C GLN A 54 -9.88 15.81 14.41
N PHE A 55 -10.46 16.58 13.50
CA PHE A 55 -9.72 17.30 12.47
C PHE A 55 -9.52 18.75 12.93
N ALA A 56 -8.27 19.19 12.98
CA ALA A 56 -7.95 20.59 13.29
C ALA A 56 -8.27 21.51 12.10
N GLU A 57 -8.11 20.98 10.89
CA GLU A 57 -8.23 21.69 9.62
C GLU A 57 -9.06 20.86 8.65
N LYS A 58 -9.53 21.48 7.56
CA LYS A 58 -10.24 20.77 6.49
C LYS A 58 -9.21 20.12 5.55
N PRO A 59 -9.21 18.79 5.36
CA PRO A 59 -8.35 18.18 4.36
C PRO A 59 -8.92 18.33 2.94
N LEU A 60 -8.05 18.34 1.94
CA LEU A 60 -8.44 18.24 0.52
C LEU A 60 -8.42 16.79 0.03
N GLY A 61 -7.54 15.98 0.61
CA GLY A 61 -7.37 14.56 0.29
C GLY A 61 -7.31 13.71 1.54
N VAL A 62 -7.73 12.45 1.42
CA VAL A 62 -7.63 11.43 2.47
C VAL A 62 -7.25 10.08 1.86
N ILE A 63 -6.56 9.24 2.63
CA ILE A 63 -6.37 7.81 2.32
C ILE A 63 -7.21 7.03 3.32
N LEU A 64 -8.06 6.14 2.81
CA LEU A 64 -8.96 5.33 3.62
C LEU A 64 -9.00 3.88 3.11
N PRO A 65 -9.05 2.89 4.02
CA PRO A 65 -9.21 1.48 3.66
C PRO A 65 -10.61 1.18 3.12
N HIS A 66 -10.75 0.05 2.42
CA HIS A 66 -12.02 -0.54 2.00
C HIS A 66 -12.24 -1.97 2.54
N HIS A 67 -11.37 -2.47 3.41
CA HIS A 67 -11.64 -3.68 4.18
C HIS A 67 -12.72 -3.45 5.26
N MET A 68 -13.79 -4.23 5.29
CA MET A 68 -14.92 -3.98 6.21
C MET A 68 -14.69 -4.34 7.68
N ILE A 69 -13.58 -5.00 8.03
CA ILE A 69 -13.25 -5.23 9.44
C ILE A 69 -13.11 -3.90 10.21
N VAL A 70 -12.70 -2.82 9.51
CA VAL A 70 -12.55 -1.47 10.07
C VAL A 70 -13.76 -0.56 9.83
N ALA A 71 -14.95 -1.12 9.58
CA ALA A 71 -16.18 -0.34 9.36
C ALA A 71 -16.45 0.70 10.46
N GLN A 72 -16.17 0.38 11.73
CA GLN A 72 -16.32 1.33 12.84
C GLN A 72 -15.28 2.44 12.80
N GLU A 73 -14.03 2.18 12.40
CA GLU A 73 -13.01 3.23 12.26
C GLU A 73 -13.30 4.15 11.07
N LEU A 74 -13.79 3.59 9.96
CA LEU A 74 -14.33 4.38 8.84
C LEU A 74 -15.48 5.28 9.32
N ALA A 75 -16.43 4.76 10.11
CA ALA A 75 -17.53 5.55 10.65
C ALA A 75 -17.03 6.73 11.51
N LYS A 76 -16.04 6.50 12.39
CA LYS A 76 -15.43 7.56 13.21
C LYS A 76 -14.72 8.61 12.36
N PHE A 77 -13.99 8.17 11.32
CA PHE A 77 -13.26 9.08 10.43
C PHE A 77 -14.22 9.96 9.64
N TYR A 78 -15.21 9.38 8.97
CA TYR A 78 -16.20 10.13 8.20
C TYR A 78 -17.07 11.04 9.08
N SER A 79 -17.44 10.60 10.30
CA SER A 79 -18.16 11.45 11.27
C SER A 79 -17.32 12.66 11.72
N GLY A 80 -16.01 12.48 11.91
CA GLY A 80 -15.07 13.58 12.13
C GLY A 80 -14.98 14.53 10.94
N LEU A 81 -14.83 13.96 9.74
CA LEU A 81 -14.68 14.71 8.49
C LEU A 81 -15.93 15.55 8.18
N GLY A 82 -17.13 15.00 8.41
CA GLY A 82 -18.42 15.69 8.27
C GLY A 82 -18.59 16.93 9.14
N LYS A 83 -17.78 17.08 10.20
CA LYS A 83 -17.78 18.27 11.08
C LYS A 83 -16.95 19.42 10.53
N VAL A 84 -16.00 19.16 9.65
CA VAL A 84 -15.07 20.17 9.10
C VAL A 84 -15.27 20.42 7.61
N THR A 85 -15.99 19.55 6.90
CA THR A 85 -16.29 19.72 5.47
C THR A 85 -17.65 19.16 5.07
N GLN A 86 -18.21 19.71 3.99
CA GLN A 86 -19.46 19.29 3.35
C GLN A 86 -19.30 19.39 1.82
N PRO A 87 -18.53 18.49 1.20
CA PRO A 87 -18.25 18.53 -0.23
C PRO A 87 -19.51 18.28 -1.05
N THR A 88 -19.57 18.92 -2.22
CA THR A 88 -20.59 18.64 -3.25
C THR A 88 -20.15 17.53 -4.18
N THR A 89 -18.85 17.33 -4.37
CA THR A 89 -18.30 16.21 -5.13
C THR A 89 -17.26 15.48 -4.30
N VAL A 90 -17.36 14.15 -4.28
CA VAL A 90 -16.36 13.27 -3.68
C VAL A 90 -15.77 12.39 -4.78
N TYR A 91 -14.48 12.55 -5.03
CA TYR A 91 -13.72 11.71 -5.95
C TYR A 91 -13.20 10.51 -5.16
N VAL A 92 -13.45 9.29 -5.63
CA VAL A 92 -12.94 8.08 -5.00
C VAL A 92 -12.08 7.35 -6.03
N ILE A 93 -10.80 7.21 -5.72
CA ILE A 93 -9.78 6.60 -6.57
C ILE A 93 -9.34 5.31 -5.86
N GLY A 94 -9.36 4.18 -6.54
CA GLY A 94 -8.99 2.90 -5.94
C GLY A 94 -8.52 1.88 -6.98
N PRO A 95 -8.10 0.69 -6.54
CA PRO A 95 -7.74 -0.39 -7.44
C PRO A 95 -8.96 -0.90 -8.24
N ASN A 96 -8.67 -1.53 -9.37
CA ASN A 96 -9.58 -2.42 -10.08
C ASN A 96 -9.23 -3.87 -9.72
N HIS A 97 -9.73 -4.35 -8.58
CA HIS A 97 -9.35 -5.65 -8.00
C HIS A 97 -9.58 -6.83 -8.95
N TYR A 98 -10.57 -6.69 -9.83
CA TYR A 98 -10.99 -7.74 -10.74
C TYR A 98 -10.38 -7.59 -12.14
N GLU A 99 -9.53 -6.57 -12.35
CA GLU A 99 -8.94 -6.23 -13.64
C GLU A 99 -9.98 -6.23 -14.77
N SER A 100 -11.19 -5.78 -14.44
CA SER A 100 -12.35 -5.79 -15.33
C SER A 100 -12.25 -4.66 -16.34
N GLY A 101 -12.82 -4.85 -17.52
CA GLY A 101 -12.70 -3.89 -18.63
C GLY A 101 -11.31 -3.90 -19.28
N THR A 102 -11.10 -3.03 -20.28
CA THR A 102 -9.87 -3.03 -21.10
C THR A 102 -9.04 -1.75 -20.97
N ALA A 103 -9.53 -0.75 -20.25
CA ALA A 103 -8.84 0.52 -20.08
C ALA A 103 -8.15 0.56 -18.71
N ASN A 104 -6.96 1.13 -18.65
CA ASN A 104 -6.19 1.22 -17.40
C ASN A 104 -6.91 2.09 -16.35
N ILE A 105 -7.45 3.24 -16.78
CA ILE A 105 -8.23 4.15 -15.93
C ILE A 105 -9.69 4.12 -16.37
N GLN A 106 -10.57 3.74 -15.44
CA GLN A 106 -12.00 3.60 -15.71
C GLN A 106 -12.84 4.45 -14.76
N THR A 107 -14.00 4.88 -15.24
CA THR A 107 -15.01 5.62 -14.46
C THR A 107 -16.42 5.13 -14.80
N CYS A 108 -17.42 5.53 -14.02
CA CYS A 108 -18.80 5.14 -14.22
C CYS A 108 -19.72 6.34 -14.40
N LEU A 109 -20.48 6.39 -15.50
CA LEU A 109 -21.44 7.46 -15.78
C LEU A 109 -22.86 7.12 -15.31
N SER A 110 -23.24 5.85 -15.30
CA SER A 110 -24.62 5.42 -15.01
C SER A 110 -24.80 4.67 -13.69
N CYS A 111 -23.79 4.66 -12.82
CA CYS A 111 -23.87 3.98 -11.53
C CYS A 111 -24.82 4.71 -10.57
N LEU A 112 -25.52 3.94 -9.76
CA LEU A 112 -26.33 4.41 -8.65
C LEU A 112 -26.03 3.56 -7.42
N TYR A 113 -25.38 4.13 -6.41
CA TYR A 113 -24.99 3.40 -5.21
C TYR A 113 -26.15 3.36 -4.23
N LYS A 114 -26.67 2.16 -3.97
CA LYS A 114 -27.89 1.89 -3.20
C LYS A 114 -27.64 2.05 -1.70
N THR A 115 -27.70 3.28 -1.22
CA THR A 115 -27.57 3.62 0.20
C THR A 115 -28.92 3.62 0.93
N THR A 116 -30.05 3.69 0.22
CA THR A 116 -31.38 3.46 0.82
C THR A 116 -31.51 2.08 1.47
N LEU A 117 -30.84 1.08 0.89
CA LEU A 117 -30.75 -0.26 1.47
C LEU A 117 -29.90 -0.32 2.76
N ALA A 118 -29.16 0.75 3.06
CA ALA A 118 -28.48 0.97 4.34
C ALA A 118 -29.32 1.80 5.33
N GLY A 119 -30.59 2.11 5.00
CA GLY A 119 -31.48 2.93 5.83
C GLY A 119 -31.29 4.44 5.67
N LEU A 120 -30.56 4.90 4.65
CA LEU A 120 -30.34 6.33 4.36
C LEU A 120 -31.48 6.90 3.50
N PRO A 121 -31.73 8.22 3.53
CA PRO A 121 -32.91 8.82 2.91
C PRO A 121 -32.95 8.64 1.39
N ASP A 122 -31.79 8.73 0.73
CA ASP A 122 -31.65 8.61 -0.72
C ASP A 122 -30.38 7.84 -1.09
N ASP A 123 -30.27 7.45 -2.37
CA ASP A 123 -29.10 6.81 -2.96
C ASP A 123 -27.99 7.82 -3.27
N LEU A 124 -26.73 7.37 -3.32
CA LEU A 124 -25.59 8.20 -3.73
C LEU A 124 -25.46 8.16 -5.26
N THR A 125 -25.62 9.34 -5.87
CA THR A 125 -25.59 9.51 -7.33
C THR A 125 -24.21 9.91 -7.82
N VAL A 126 -23.88 9.51 -9.05
CA VAL A 126 -22.68 9.97 -9.75
C VAL A 126 -22.78 11.46 -10.12
N ASN A 127 -21.67 12.20 -10.01
CA ASN A 127 -21.52 13.52 -10.63
C ASN A 127 -21.28 13.35 -12.13
N THR A 128 -22.35 13.31 -12.92
CA THR A 128 -22.29 13.00 -14.35
C THR A 128 -21.59 14.09 -15.16
N GLU A 129 -21.58 15.34 -14.69
CA GLU A 129 -20.83 16.43 -15.32
C GLU A 129 -19.33 16.16 -15.23
N MET A 130 -18.82 15.88 -14.02
CA MET A 130 -17.40 15.64 -13.80
C MET A 130 -16.92 14.35 -14.46
N VAL A 131 -17.72 13.27 -14.40
CA VAL A 131 -17.42 12.03 -15.14
C VAL A 131 -17.38 12.28 -16.65
N SER A 132 -18.29 13.08 -17.19
CA SER A 132 -18.30 13.42 -18.62
C SER A 132 -17.07 14.25 -19.01
N LYS A 133 -16.64 15.20 -18.17
CA LYS A 133 -15.40 15.96 -18.40
C LYS A 133 -14.16 15.08 -18.37
N LEU A 134 -14.09 14.13 -17.43
CA LEU A 134 -12.99 13.17 -17.32
C LEU A 134 -12.88 12.29 -18.57
N ALA A 135 -14.01 11.80 -19.07
CA ALA A 135 -14.07 10.99 -20.29
C ALA A 135 -13.78 11.81 -21.56
N GLN A 136 -14.30 13.04 -21.66
CA GLN A 136 -14.05 13.93 -22.81
C GLN A 136 -12.59 14.37 -22.90
N ALA A 137 -11.90 14.49 -21.76
CA ALA A 137 -10.47 14.77 -21.69
C ALA A 137 -9.60 13.53 -21.99
N GLU A 138 -10.22 12.38 -22.31
CA GLU A 138 -9.54 11.10 -22.58
C GLU A 138 -8.65 10.63 -21.42
N ILE A 139 -8.96 11.06 -20.19
CA ILE A 139 -8.24 10.65 -18.97
C ILE A 139 -8.74 9.28 -18.46
N ALA A 140 -10.05 9.02 -18.54
CA ALA A 140 -10.65 7.77 -18.12
C ALA A 140 -11.72 7.28 -19.10
N THR A 141 -11.85 5.96 -19.25
CA THR A 141 -12.90 5.36 -20.08
C THR A 141 -14.15 5.07 -19.24
N ILE A 142 -15.34 5.37 -19.76
CA ILE A 142 -16.59 4.97 -19.11
C ILE A 142 -16.77 3.45 -19.26
N ALA A 143 -16.74 2.72 -18.16
CA ALA A 143 -16.86 1.27 -18.11
C ALA A 143 -17.77 0.85 -16.94
N ASN A 144 -19.05 1.16 -17.05
CA ASN A 144 -20.01 1.04 -15.94
C ASN A 144 -20.02 -0.34 -15.29
N GLN A 145 -19.94 -1.42 -16.09
CA GLN A 145 -20.01 -2.80 -15.62
C GLN A 145 -18.86 -3.17 -14.67
N SER A 146 -17.67 -2.57 -14.81
CA SER A 146 -16.53 -2.84 -13.94
C SER A 146 -16.82 -2.46 -12.47
N PHE A 147 -17.75 -1.54 -12.24
CA PHE A 147 -18.10 -1.03 -10.91
C PHE A 147 -19.14 -1.87 -10.18
N GLU A 148 -19.80 -2.83 -10.84
CA GLU A 148 -20.83 -3.67 -10.20
C GLU A 148 -20.26 -4.51 -9.04
N ILE A 149 -19.02 -4.96 -9.21
CA ILE A 149 -18.31 -5.81 -8.24
C ILE A 149 -17.18 -5.08 -7.50
N GLU A 150 -16.83 -3.85 -7.90
CA GLU A 150 -15.67 -3.15 -7.35
C GLU A 150 -15.94 -2.57 -5.96
N HIS A 151 -15.40 -3.26 -4.96
CA HIS A 151 -15.64 -2.97 -3.57
C HIS A 151 -14.86 -1.77 -3.04
N ALA A 152 -13.73 -1.41 -3.67
CA ALA A 152 -12.99 -0.19 -3.35
C ALA A 152 -13.87 1.07 -3.47
N MET A 153 -14.93 1.03 -4.28
CA MET A 153 -15.86 2.14 -4.47
C MET A 153 -17.08 2.03 -3.57
N PHE A 154 -17.82 0.91 -3.62
CA PHE A 154 -19.09 0.80 -2.91
C PHE A 154 -18.94 0.70 -1.38
N ALA A 155 -17.75 0.34 -0.89
CA ALA A 155 -17.44 0.36 0.55
C ALA A 155 -17.65 1.75 1.16
N HIS A 156 -17.29 2.82 0.43
CA HIS A 156 -17.35 4.19 0.92
C HIS A 156 -18.73 4.84 0.76
N ALA A 157 -19.58 4.33 -0.14
CA ALA A 157 -20.83 5.00 -0.53
C ALA A 157 -21.79 5.29 0.64
N PRO A 158 -22.05 4.36 1.58
CA PRO A 158 -22.91 4.63 2.74
C PRO A 158 -22.34 5.73 3.65
N TYR A 159 -21.01 5.76 3.84
CA TYR A 159 -20.36 6.77 4.68
C TYR A 159 -20.40 8.15 4.03
N ILE A 160 -20.12 8.24 2.72
CA ILE A 160 -20.22 9.47 1.94
C ILE A 160 -21.65 10.03 2.03
N LYS A 161 -22.66 9.21 1.72
CA LYS A 161 -24.06 9.68 1.70
C LYS A 161 -24.55 10.13 3.07
N ARG A 162 -24.15 9.43 4.14
CA ARG A 162 -24.54 9.81 5.50
C ARG A 162 -23.94 11.15 5.91
N ASN A 163 -22.63 11.33 5.71
CA ASN A 163 -21.90 12.46 6.26
C ASN A 163 -21.91 13.68 5.34
N PHE A 164 -22.14 13.48 4.04
CA PHE A 164 -22.24 14.52 3.01
C PHE A 164 -23.53 14.32 2.19
N PRO A 165 -24.72 14.65 2.73
CA PRO A 165 -26.01 14.27 2.12
C PRO A 165 -26.24 14.77 0.70
N ASN A 166 -25.60 15.89 0.35
CA ASN A 166 -25.69 16.55 -0.96
C ASN A 166 -24.55 16.15 -1.93
N ALA A 167 -23.60 15.34 -1.47
CA ALA A 167 -22.46 14.96 -2.29
C ALA A 167 -22.88 14.02 -3.43
N GLN A 168 -22.20 14.19 -4.56
CA GLN A 168 -22.20 13.25 -5.68
C GLN A 168 -20.81 12.61 -5.81
N ILE A 169 -20.75 11.36 -6.26
CA ILE A 169 -19.49 10.62 -6.38
C ILE A 169 -18.91 10.68 -7.79
N VAL A 170 -17.59 10.79 -7.90
CA VAL A 170 -16.82 10.53 -9.13
C VAL A 170 -15.94 9.30 -8.87
N PRO A 171 -16.40 8.10 -9.26
CA PRO A 171 -15.65 6.87 -8.99
C PRO A 171 -14.62 6.63 -10.10
N ILE A 172 -13.39 6.32 -9.71
CA ILE A 172 -12.24 6.09 -10.59
C ILE A 172 -11.52 4.83 -10.11
N ILE A 173 -11.35 3.85 -11.00
CA ILE A 173 -10.63 2.60 -10.71
C ILE A 173 -9.41 2.47 -11.62
N LEU A 174 -8.32 1.95 -11.07
CA LEU A 174 -7.02 1.85 -11.73
C LEU A 174 -6.61 0.37 -11.84
N GLN A 175 -6.32 -0.10 -13.05
CA GLN A 175 -5.72 -1.41 -13.28
C GLN A 175 -4.28 -1.46 -12.77
N TRP A 176 -3.80 -2.64 -12.40
CA TRP A 176 -2.43 -2.83 -11.91
C TRP A 176 -1.37 -2.32 -12.89
N ALA A 177 -1.63 -2.43 -14.21
CA ALA A 177 -0.71 -2.06 -15.28
C ALA A 177 -0.75 -0.56 -15.63
N THR A 178 -1.52 0.25 -14.90
CA THR A 178 -1.62 1.70 -15.16
C THR A 178 -0.25 2.36 -15.00
N SER A 179 0.22 3.02 -16.05
CA SER A 179 1.55 3.63 -16.07
C SER A 179 1.61 4.94 -15.26
N VAL A 180 2.83 5.30 -14.83
CA VAL A 180 3.11 6.60 -14.17
C VAL A 180 2.67 7.78 -15.04
N GLU A 181 2.82 7.69 -16.36
CA GLU A 181 2.39 8.74 -17.29
C GLU A 181 0.87 8.94 -17.26
N GLU A 182 0.08 7.85 -17.28
CA GLU A 182 -1.38 7.92 -17.23
C GLU A 182 -1.90 8.50 -15.92
N ILE A 183 -1.37 8.04 -14.78
CA ILE A 183 -1.78 8.59 -13.47
C ILE A 183 -1.27 10.01 -13.24
N SER A 184 -0.16 10.42 -13.86
CA SER A 184 0.29 11.81 -13.82
C SER A 184 -0.70 12.72 -14.57
N LYS A 185 -1.19 12.29 -15.75
CA LYS A 185 -2.25 13.01 -16.47
C LYS A 185 -3.55 13.08 -15.67
N LEU A 186 -3.92 12.01 -14.97
CA LEU A 186 -5.06 12.02 -14.05
C LEU A 186 -4.85 13.01 -12.90
N SER A 187 -3.65 13.05 -12.32
CA SER A 187 -3.30 14.00 -11.25
C SER A 187 -3.38 15.46 -11.70
N ASP A 188 -2.85 15.77 -12.88
CA ASP A 188 -2.95 17.09 -13.51
C ASP A 188 -4.42 17.47 -13.73
N TRP A 189 -5.22 16.55 -14.27
CA TRP A 189 -6.65 16.77 -14.48
C TRP A 189 -7.37 17.05 -13.16
N LEU A 190 -7.06 16.30 -12.09
CA LEU A 190 -7.63 16.54 -10.76
C LEU A 190 -7.22 17.92 -10.24
N SER A 191 -5.96 18.34 -10.41
CA SER A 191 -5.49 19.65 -9.96
C SER A 191 -6.24 20.82 -10.63
N ASP A 192 -6.60 20.64 -11.90
CA ASP A 192 -7.32 21.65 -12.69
C ASP A 192 -8.84 21.66 -12.43
N ASN A 193 -9.43 20.54 -12.01
CA ASN A 193 -10.88 20.36 -12.00
C ASN A 193 -11.50 20.14 -10.60
N VAL A 194 -10.71 19.75 -9.60
CA VAL A 194 -11.18 19.56 -8.21
C VAL A 194 -11.22 20.91 -7.50
N SER A 195 -12.39 21.26 -6.94
CA SER A 195 -12.51 22.45 -6.10
C SER A 195 -11.90 22.22 -4.72
N ASN A 196 -11.43 23.29 -4.05
CA ASN A 196 -11.04 23.22 -2.63
C ASN A 196 -12.22 22.89 -1.70
N ASP A 197 -13.46 22.93 -2.23
CA ASP A 197 -14.66 22.48 -1.53
C ASP A 197 -15.01 21.02 -1.71
N ASP A 198 -14.41 20.34 -2.68
CA ASP A 198 -14.57 18.90 -2.90
C ASP A 198 -13.62 18.09 -1.99
N LEU A 199 -13.71 16.76 -2.09
CA LEU A 199 -12.85 15.82 -1.38
C LEU A 199 -12.35 14.74 -2.33
N VAL A 200 -11.07 14.39 -2.24
CA VAL A 200 -10.48 13.24 -2.95
C VAL A 200 -10.10 12.14 -1.96
N ILE A 201 -10.56 10.93 -2.22
CA ILE A 201 -10.32 9.74 -1.38
C ILE A 201 -9.50 8.76 -2.20
N ALA A 202 -8.31 8.41 -1.73
CA ALA A 202 -7.64 7.18 -2.16
C ALA A 202 -8.15 6.02 -1.30
N SER A 203 -8.85 5.08 -1.94
CA SER A 203 -9.40 3.87 -1.34
C SER A 203 -8.37 2.75 -1.44
N VAL A 204 -7.59 2.56 -0.38
CA VAL A 204 -6.38 1.72 -0.38
C VAL A 204 -6.31 0.97 0.95
N ASP A 205 -6.33 -0.36 0.89
CA ASP A 205 -5.89 -1.21 1.98
C ASP A 205 -4.36 -1.40 1.91
N PHE A 206 -3.73 -1.64 3.06
CA PHE A 206 -2.27 -1.67 3.16
C PHE A 206 -1.77 -3.10 3.02
N SER A 207 -0.96 -3.61 3.93
CA SER A 207 -0.37 -4.93 3.73
C SER A 207 -1.40 -6.04 3.84
N HIS A 208 -1.37 -7.03 2.94
CA HIS A 208 -2.34 -8.13 2.90
C HIS A 208 -1.69 -9.50 2.85
N TYR A 209 -2.40 -10.47 3.42
CA TYR A 209 -2.14 -11.89 3.26
C TYR A 209 -0.79 -12.38 3.80
N ILE A 210 -0.09 -11.50 4.51
CA ILE A 210 1.17 -11.74 5.21
C ILE A 210 0.96 -11.73 6.74
N SER A 211 2.04 -11.98 7.47
CA SER A 211 2.00 -12.03 8.95
C SER A 211 1.70 -10.66 9.52
N ARG A 212 1.25 -10.63 10.79
CA ARG A 212 1.12 -9.36 11.54
C ARG A 212 2.44 -8.61 11.56
N GLU A 213 3.53 -9.31 11.87
CA GLU A 213 4.84 -8.73 12.00
C GLU A 213 5.34 -8.14 10.67
N ALA A 214 5.13 -8.86 9.55
CA ALA A 214 5.53 -8.38 8.23
C ALA A 214 4.68 -7.18 7.78
N ALA A 215 3.36 -7.24 7.99
CA ALA A 215 2.46 -6.11 7.72
C ALA A 215 2.86 -4.87 8.50
N ASP A 216 3.09 -5.00 9.80
CA ASP A 216 3.52 -3.88 10.65
C ASP A 216 4.88 -3.31 10.20
N PHE A 217 5.80 -4.16 9.72
CA PHE A 217 7.09 -3.71 9.19
C PHE A 217 6.94 -2.94 7.86
N HIS A 218 6.24 -3.49 6.87
CA HIS A 218 6.02 -2.83 5.58
C HIS A 218 5.18 -1.54 5.70
N ASP A 219 4.29 -1.49 6.69
CA ASP A 219 3.51 -0.29 7.01
C ASP A 219 4.37 0.90 7.45
N LEU A 220 5.57 0.66 8.00
CA LEU A 220 6.51 1.72 8.37
C LEU A 220 7.09 2.39 7.13
N SER A 221 7.47 1.61 6.11
CA SER A 221 7.92 2.14 4.81
C SER A 221 6.78 2.89 4.12
N SER A 222 5.58 2.31 4.10
CA SER A 222 4.40 2.98 3.53
C SER A 222 4.10 4.31 4.23
N PHE A 223 4.18 4.35 5.56
CA PHE A 223 4.00 5.59 6.34
C PHE A 223 5.05 6.65 5.98
N ALA A 224 6.33 6.29 5.96
CA ALA A 224 7.42 7.22 5.63
C ALA A 224 7.29 7.76 4.20
N THR A 225 7.05 6.88 3.23
CA THR A 225 6.88 7.25 1.81
C THR A 225 5.72 8.23 1.60
N ILE A 226 4.57 7.99 2.28
CA ILE A 226 3.39 8.86 2.18
C ILE A 226 3.65 10.22 2.85
N ILE A 227 4.16 10.25 4.08
CA ILE A 227 4.42 11.49 4.82
C ILE A 227 5.49 12.36 4.11
N ASN A 228 6.49 11.71 3.52
CA ASN A 228 7.60 12.40 2.86
C ASN A 228 7.27 12.83 1.42
N PHE A 229 6.12 12.42 0.87
CA PHE A 229 5.79 12.58 -0.55
C PHE A 229 6.90 12.02 -1.45
N ASP A 230 7.37 10.82 -1.10
CA ASP A 230 8.50 10.16 -1.76
C ASP A 230 8.05 9.37 -2.99
N PHE A 231 7.86 10.08 -4.10
CA PHE A 231 7.41 9.51 -5.36
C PHE A 231 8.32 8.42 -5.93
N ALA A 232 9.61 8.40 -5.56
CA ALA A 232 10.54 7.40 -6.06
C ALA A 232 10.26 6.00 -5.48
N ASN A 233 9.65 5.94 -4.29
CA ASN A 233 9.43 4.71 -3.52
C ASN A 233 7.96 4.27 -3.46
N ILE A 234 7.01 5.03 -4.01
CA ILE A 234 5.57 4.66 -3.97
C ILE A 234 5.31 3.31 -4.63
N PHE A 235 6.01 3.00 -5.73
CA PHE A 235 5.79 1.76 -6.47
C PHE A 235 6.43 0.54 -5.83
N ASP A 236 7.21 0.73 -4.77
CA ASP A 236 7.78 -0.36 -3.99
C ASP A 236 6.86 -0.78 -2.85
N LEU A 237 5.86 0.01 -2.46
CA LEU A 237 5.04 -0.24 -1.26
C LEU A 237 4.24 -1.56 -1.29
N GLU A 238 4.13 -2.24 -0.15
CA GLU A 238 3.28 -3.44 0.04
C GLU A 238 1.82 -3.02 0.33
N ILE A 239 1.13 -2.52 -0.70
CA ILE A 239 -0.25 -2.02 -0.64
C ILE A 239 -1.04 -2.42 -1.90
N ASP A 240 -2.37 -2.44 -1.82
CA ASP A 240 -3.24 -2.89 -2.91
C ASP A 240 -3.22 -1.98 -4.15
N SER A 241 -2.96 -0.68 -4.00
CA SER A 241 -3.08 0.31 -5.07
C SER A 241 -2.06 1.46 -4.97
N ARG A 242 -0.82 1.17 -5.35
CA ARG A 242 0.28 2.14 -5.48
C ARG A 242 -0.07 3.33 -6.38
N ALA A 243 -0.78 3.06 -7.49
CA ALA A 243 -1.20 4.09 -8.44
C ALA A 243 -2.21 5.08 -7.84
N SER A 244 -3.09 4.63 -6.93
CA SER A 244 -4.05 5.51 -6.24
C SER A 244 -3.33 6.46 -5.28
N ILE A 245 -2.34 5.94 -4.53
CA ILE A 245 -1.48 6.76 -3.66
C ILE A 245 -0.70 7.79 -4.48
N TYR A 246 -0.02 7.37 -5.55
CA TYR A 246 0.72 8.28 -6.42
C TYR A 246 -0.20 9.40 -6.95
N THR A 247 -1.38 9.03 -7.47
CA THR A 247 -2.33 9.98 -8.05
C THR A 247 -2.75 11.04 -7.03
N LEU A 248 -3.12 10.60 -5.82
CA LEU A 248 -3.54 11.49 -4.75
C LEU A 248 -2.40 12.42 -4.32
N LEU A 249 -1.20 11.88 -4.07
CA LEU A 249 -0.06 12.68 -3.60
C LEU A 249 0.42 13.68 -4.65
N ALA A 250 0.45 13.29 -5.93
CA ALA A 250 0.83 14.18 -7.03
C ALA A 250 -0.14 15.37 -7.15
N PHE A 251 -1.44 15.07 -7.14
CA PHE A 251 -2.50 16.09 -7.10
C PHE A 251 -2.33 17.04 -5.90
N LEU A 252 -2.21 16.50 -4.69
CA LEU A 252 -2.11 17.31 -3.47
C LEU A 252 -0.86 18.18 -3.46
N LYS A 253 0.28 17.64 -3.89
CA LYS A 253 1.54 18.38 -3.98
C LYS A 253 1.43 19.57 -4.94
N GLN A 254 0.82 19.39 -6.09
CA GLN A 254 0.58 20.47 -7.06
C GLN A 254 -0.33 21.57 -6.49
N ARG A 255 -1.28 21.18 -5.64
CA ARG A 255 -2.22 22.09 -4.97
C ARG A 255 -1.67 22.74 -3.70
N GLY A 256 -0.48 22.35 -3.22
CA GLY A 256 0.12 22.85 -1.98
C GLY A 256 -0.46 22.22 -0.70
N TYR A 257 -1.00 21.00 -0.79
CA TYR A 257 -1.59 20.24 0.32
C TYR A 257 -0.69 19.08 0.77
N ALA A 258 0.58 19.39 1.06
CA ALA A 258 1.57 18.38 1.38
C ALA A 258 1.72 18.09 2.89
N LYS A 259 1.03 18.84 3.76
CA LYS A 259 1.00 18.54 5.20
C LYS A 259 0.10 17.33 5.44
N ALA A 260 0.64 16.25 5.99
CA ALA A 260 -0.08 14.99 6.18
C ALA A 260 -0.15 14.59 7.66
N GLU A 261 -1.26 13.98 8.06
CA GLU A 261 -1.45 13.40 9.40
C GLU A 261 -1.99 11.97 9.26
N ARG A 262 -1.42 11.02 10.01
CA ARG A 262 -1.98 9.67 10.16
C ARG A 262 -2.85 9.62 11.41
N PHE A 263 -4.14 9.43 11.23
CA PHE A 263 -5.15 9.36 12.29
C PHE A 263 -5.17 8.00 12.98
N ALA A 264 -4.92 6.93 12.23
CA ALA A 264 -4.91 5.58 12.74
C ALA A 264 -4.05 4.65 11.88
N HIS A 265 -3.53 3.62 12.55
CA HIS A 265 -2.91 2.44 11.97
C HIS A 265 -3.48 1.25 12.73
N THR A 266 -4.16 0.36 12.02
CA THR A 266 -4.80 -0.82 12.59
C THR A 266 -4.45 -2.05 11.77
N ASN A 267 -4.70 -3.20 12.34
CA ASN A 267 -4.51 -4.48 11.69
C ASN A 267 -5.74 -5.37 11.95
N LEU A 268 -6.15 -6.22 11.01
CA LEU A 268 -7.29 -7.12 11.21
C LEU A 268 -7.18 -7.88 12.55
N GLN A 269 -5.98 -8.28 12.95
CA GLN A 269 -5.78 -9.02 14.19
C GLN A 269 -6.11 -8.21 15.45
N ASP A 270 -6.13 -6.88 15.41
CA ASP A 270 -6.55 -6.03 16.53
C ASP A 270 -8.03 -6.24 16.89
N PHE A 271 -8.83 -6.74 15.94
CA PHE A 271 -10.27 -6.99 16.09
C PHE A 271 -10.58 -8.46 16.38
N MET A 272 -9.56 -9.32 16.44
CA MET A 272 -9.71 -10.77 16.60
C MET A 272 -9.28 -11.23 17.98
N LYS A 273 -9.97 -12.25 18.51
CA LYS A 273 -9.58 -12.88 19.79
C LYS A 273 -8.54 -13.99 19.63
N VAL A 274 -8.39 -14.51 18.42
CA VAL A 274 -7.50 -15.62 18.08
C VAL A 274 -6.54 -15.12 17.02
N ARG A 275 -5.24 -15.28 17.28
CA ARG A 275 -4.16 -14.95 16.33
C ARG A 275 -4.45 -15.65 15.00
N GLN A 276 -4.35 -14.89 13.92
CA GLN A 276 -4.49 -15.41 12.56
C GLN A 276 -3.09 -15.52 11.96
N ASP A 277 -2.92 -16.46 11.04
CA ASP A 277 -1.68 -16.60 10.30
C ASP A 277 -1.54 -15.42 9.33
N ARG A 278 -2.63 -15.01 8.69
CA ARG A 278 -2.65 -13.96 7.67
C ARG A 278 -3.47 -12.77 8.13
N THR A 279 -3.08 -11.58 7.67
CA THR A 279 -3.78 -10.36 8.05
C THR A 279 -3.97 -9.38 6.90
N THR A 280 -4.69 -8.30 7.19
CA THR A 280 -4.71 -7.08 6.38
C THR A 280 -4.54 -5.89 7.32
N SER A 281 -3.63 -4.97 7.00
CA SER A 281 -3.47 -3.72 7.73
C SER A 281 -4.16 -2.54 7.05
N HIS A 282 -4.35 -1.47 7.83
CA HIS A 282 -5.10 -0.29 7.43
C HIS A 282 -4.44 0.95 8.01
N GLN A 283 -4.36 2.00 7.20
CA GLN A 283 -3.90 3.30 7.65
C GLN A 283 -4.85 4.40 7.17
N PHE A 284 -5.06 5.40 8.02
CA PHE A 284 -6.00 6.49 7.79
C PHE A 284 -5.26 7.81 7.76
N PHE A 285 -5.30 8.52 6.63
CA PHE A 285 -4.56 9.79 6.46
C PHE A 285 -5.47 10.94 6.08
N GLY A 286 -5.11 12.14 6.54
CA GLY A 286 -5.64 13.41 6.04
C GLY A 286 -4.53 14.32 5.54
N PHE A 287 -4.82 15.07 4.47
CA PHE A 287 -3.86 15.98 3.82
C PHE A 287 -4.39 17.41 3.77
N PHE A 288 -3.58 18.33 4.27
CA PHE A 288 -3.93 19.71 4.58
C PHE A 288 -3.00 20.67 3.85
N GLU A 289 -3.43 21.93 3.73
CA GLU A 289 -2.62 22.99 3.15
C GLU A 289 -1.30 23.12 3.93
N GLY A 290 -0.18 23.17 3.22
CA GLY A 290 1.14 23.23 3.82
C GLY A 290 2.19 22.40 3.09
N GLN A 291 3.40 22.43 3.61
CA GLN A 291 4.52 21.63 3.11
C GLN A 291 4.54 20.28 3.83
N ALA A 292 5.14 19.27 3.18
CA ALA A 292 5.46 18.02 3.85
C ALA A 292 6.38 18.29 5.04
N GLU A 293 6.22 17.49 6.10
CA GLU A 293 7.07 17.49 7.29
C GLU A 293 7.80 16.14 7.30
N PRO A 294 8.94 16.01 6.59
CA PRO A 294 9.53 14.71 6.36
C PRO A 294 10.00 14.06 7.65
N ILE A 295 9.73 12.76 7.76
CA ILE A 295 10.21 11.92 8.85
C ILE A 295 11.44 11.13 8.39
N LYS A 296 12.31 10.87 9.36
CA LYS A 296 13.49 10.04 9.17
C LYS A 296 13.20 8.60 9.53
N GLY A 297 13.43 7.69 8.60
CA GLY A 297 13.19 6.26 8.80
C GLY A 297 13.68 5.43 7.63
N VAL A 298 14.38 4.33 7.89
CA VAL A 298 14.85 3.40 6.85
C VAL A 298 14.48 1.98 7.24
N SER A 299 13.80 1.28 6.34
CA SER A 299 13.39 -0.11 6.44
C SER A 299 14.34 -1.01 5.64
N ILE A 300 14.84 -2.07 6.28
CA ILE A 300 15.85 -2.97 5.72
C ILE A 300 15.39 -4.41 5.93
N LEU A 301 15.20 -5.17 4.86
CA LEU A 301 15.00 -6.62 4.92
C LEU A 301 16.35 -7.35 4.84
N SER A 302 16.52 -8.33 5.71
CA SER A 302 17.75 -9.10 5.88
C SER A 302 17.45 -10.58 5.87
N PHE A 303 18.26 -11.38 5.18
CA PHE A 303 17.98 -12.79 4.93
C PHE A 303 19.00 -13.72 5.59
N GLY A 304 18.63 -14.98 5.80
CA GLY A 304 19.54 -16.07 6.22
C GLY A 304 20.50 -16.54 5.12
N ASN A 305 21.28 -17.58 5.41
CA ASN A 305 22.33 -18.11 4.53
C ASN A 305 21.84 -18.41 3.11
N MET A 306 22.68 -18.08 2.14
CA MET A 306 22.45 -18.34 0.72
C MET A 306 23.73 -18.89 0.09
N PRO A 307 23.64 -19.57 -1.07
CA PRO A 307 24.81 -20.06 -1.80
C PRO A 307 25.79 -18.94 -2.18
N ALA A 308 27.09 -19.25 -2.18
CA ALA A 308 28.17 -18.26 -2.30
C ALA A 308 28.30 -17.61 -3.70
N ASP A 309 27.74 -18.24 -4.74
CA ASP A 309 27.83 -17.75 -6.12
C ASP A 309 26.68 -16.80 -6.51
N ASP A 310 25.75 -16.53 -5.58
CA ASP A 310 24.56 -15.73 -5.82
C ASP A 310 24.78 -14.23 -5.55
N LYS A 311 24.40 -13.39 -6.53
CA LYS A 311 24.84 -11.98 -6.66
C LYS A 311 23.73 -10.93 -6.51
N LEU A 312 22.62 -11.21 -5.82
CA LEU A 312 21.56 -10.18 -5.66
C LEU A 312 22.10 -8.93 -4.96
N GLY A 313 23.03 -9.09 -4.03
CA GLY A 313 23.69 -7.97 -3.38
C GLY A 313 22.73 -7.18 -2.49
N LEU A 314 22.89 -5.86 -2.53
CA LEU A 314 21.98 -4.88 -1.94
C LEU A 314 21.05 -4.37 -3.02
N ILE A 315 19.75 -4.58 -2.85
CA ILE A 315 18.72 -4.07 -3.78
C ILE A 315 17.97 -2.93 -3.10
N ASP A 316 17.94 -1.78 -3.76
CA ASP A 316 17.00 -0.69 -3.52
C ASP A 316 15.85 -0.77 -4.55
N ASN A 317 14.64 -0.38 -4.14
CA ASN A 317 13.46 -0.21 -5.01
C ASN A 317 13.18 -1.43 -5.91
N TRP A 318 12.89 -2.56 -5.27
CA TRP A 318 12.72 -3.80 -6.01
C TRP A 318 11.35 -3.88 -6.70
N ASP A 319 11.37 -3.65 -8.02
CA ASP A 319 10.27 -4.00 -8.91
C ASP A 319 10.31 -5.48 -9.28
N TRP A 320 9.70 -6.33 -8.45
CA TRP A 320 9.62 -7.77 -8.69
C TRP A 320 8.69 -8.08 -9.88
N ASP A 321 9.21 -8.76 -10.91
CA ASP A 321 8.40 -9.25 -12.03
C ASP A 321 7.41 -10.32 -11.56
N ARG A 322 6.15 -9.91 -11.39
CA ARG A 322 5.04 -10.78 -10.97
C ARG A 322 4.75 -11.91 -11.95
N THR A 323 5.14 -11.75 -13.21
CA THR A 323 4.97 -12.76 -14.26
C THR A 323 6.13 -13.76 -14.35
N TYR A 324 7.12 -13.63 -13.46
CA TYR A 324 8.30 -14.48 -13.44
C TYR A 324 7.94 -15.97 -13.24
N ASP A 325 7.96 -16.70 -14.36
CA ASP A 325 7.92 -18.16 -14.42
C ASP A 325 8.78 -18.67 -15.59
N GLN A 326 10.09 -18.44 -15.49
CA GLN A 326 11.03 -18.82 -16.55
C GLN A 326 11.51 -20.26 -16.37
N ALA A 327 10.97 -21.15 -17.20
CA ALA A 327 11.46 -22.52 -17.32
C ALA A 327 12.95 -22.51 -17.73
N GLY A 328 13.82 -23.07 -16.87
CA GLY A 328 15.26 -23.14 -17.12
C GLY A 328 16.07 -21.97 -16.54
N ASP A 329 15.47 -21.08 -15.74
CA ASP A 329 16.23 -20.09 -15.00
C ASP A 329 17.20 -20.78 -14.01
N THR A 330 18.46 -20.37 -14.07
CA THR A 330 19.55 -20.88 -13.23
C THR A 330 20.00 -19.89 -12.17
N SER A 331 19.48 -18.66 -12.20
CA SER A 331 19.71 -17.62 -11.22
C SER A 331 19.03 -17.93 -9.89
N VAL A 332 19.46 -17.19 -8.86
CA VAL A 332 18.89 -17.25 -7.51
C VAL A 332 17.40 -16.86 -7.43
N LEU A 333 16.88 -16.10 -8.40
CA LEU A 333 15.48 -15.67 -8.43
C LEU A 333 14.51 -16.85 -8.45
N LYS A 334 14.90 -18.00 -9.01
CA LYS A 334 14.07 -19.22 -9.02
C LYS A 334 13.72 -19.74 -7.62
N TYR A 335 14.56 -19.44 -6.62
CA TYR A 335 14.32 -19.84 -5.22
C TYR A 335 13.32 -18.92 -4.51
N LEU A 336 13.22 -17.66 -4.94
CA LEU A 336 12.40 -16.64 -4.29
C LEU A 336 10.93 -16.66 -4.73
N LYS A 337 10.57 -17.51 -5.71
CA LYS A 337 9.20 -17.63 -6.22
C LYS A 337 8.18 -17.97 -5.13
N ASP A 338 8.60 -18.69 -4.09
CA ASP A 338 7.70 -19.20 -3.04
C ASP A 338 7.63 -18.29 -1.80
N ILE A 339 8.43 -17.21 -1.73
CA ILE A 339 8.47 -16.26 -0.59
C ILE A 339 7.90 -14.87 -0.93
N LYS A 340 7.46 -14.65 -2.17
CA LYS A 340 6.96 -13.35 -2.65
C LYS A 340 5.60 -12.92 -2.06
N GLY A 341 4.94 -13.78 -1.27
CA GLY A 341 3.58 -13.55 -0.75
C GLY A 341 2.51 -13.80 -1.80
N GLU A 342 1.23 -13.78 -1.40
CA GLU A 342 0.12 -14.10 -2.33
C GLU A 342 -0.10 -13.08 -3.44
N GLU A 343 0.33 -11.84 -3.20
CA GLU A 343 0.19 -10.75 -4.17
C GLU A 343 1.53 -10.34 -4.79
N ASP A 344 2.58 -11.15 -4.59
CA ASP A 344 3.91 -10.95 -5.13
C ASP A 344 4.57 -9.64 -4.66
N ARG A 345 4.28 -9.22 -3.42
CA ARG A 345 4.71 -7.95 -2.85
C ARG A 345 5.58 -8.06 -1.59
N PHE A 346 5.78 -9.23 -1.00
CA PHE A 346 6.54 -9.36 0.27
C PHE A 346 8.01 -8.88 0.15
N LEU A 347 8.66 -9.17 -0.99
CA LEU A 347 10.03 -8.69 -1.25
C LEU A 347 10.07 -7.22 -1.72
N THR A 348 8.89 -6.62 -1.89
CA THR A 348 8.69 -5.19 -2.09
C THR A 348 8.26 -4.58 -0.74
N GLY A 349 8.35 -3.27 -0.57
CA GLY A 349 7.82 -2.59 0.62
C GLY A 349 8.84 -2.42 1.74
N SER A 350 10.12 -2.56 1.43
CA SER A 350 11.22 -2.06 2.25
C SER A 350 12.13 -1.20 1.39
N ASP A 351 12.85 -0.26 2.00
CA ASP A 351 13.76 0.62 1.29
C ASP A 351 14.98 -0.15 0.76
N PHE A 352 15.46 -1.14 1.52
CA PHE A 352 16.60 -1.97 1.15
C PHE A 352 16.37 -3.45 1.44
N ASN A 353 16.70 -4.31 0.47
CA ASN A 353 16.82 -5.75 0.65
C ASN A 353 18.30 -6.17 0.63
N VAL A 354 18.80 -6.76 1.73
CA VAL A 354 20.21 -7.13 1.91
C VAL A 354 20.40 -8.64 1.77
N PHE A 355 20.56 -9.10 0.53
CA PHE A 355 20.85 -10.50 0.23
C PHE A 355 22.32 -10.84 0.47
N ASP A 356 23.21 -10.02 -0.10
CA ASP A 356 24.66 -10.10 0.12
C ASP A 356 25.33 -8.73 -0.11
N LEU A 357 26.63 -8.63 0.15
CA LEU A 357 27.43 -7.42 -0.05
C LEU A 357 28.83 -7.78 -0.57
N GLU A 358 29.58 -6.78 -1.04
CA GLU A 358 30.97 -6.99 -1.46
C GLU A 358 31.93 -6.97 -0.26
N GLU A 359 32.80 -7.98 -0.15
CA GLU A 359 33.76 -8.08 0.97
C GLU A 359 34.68 -6.84 1.05
N GLY A 360 34.82 -6.30 2.27
CA GLY A 360 35.80 -5.26 2.61
C GLY A 360 35.36 -3.84 2.28
N LYS A 361 34.19 -3.66 1.66
CA LYS A 361 33.61 -2.35 1.37
C LYS A 361 32.51 -2.01 2.35
N CYS A 362 32.37 -0.72 2.62
CA CYS A 362 31.23 -0.10 3.26
C CYS A 362 30.59 0.85 2.25
N LEU A 363 29.33 0.60 1.90
CA LEU A 363 28.60 1.32 0.87
C LEU A 363 27.55 2.21 1.55
N PRO A 364 27.75 3.53 1.62
CA PRO A 364 26.72 4.43 2.13
C PRO A 364 25.53 4.49 1.17
N ARG A 365 24.33 4.51 1.73
CA ARG A 365 23.06 4.79 1.04
C ARG A 365 22.28 5.79 1.86
N GLU A 366 21.67 6.76 1.18
CA GLU A 366 20.80 7.76 1.80
C GLU A 366 19.36 7.41 1.47
N GLN A 367 18.50 7.40 2.48
CA GLN A 367 17.06 7.24 2.33
C GLN A 367 16.34 7.96 3.46
N ASN A 368 15.25 8.69 3.14
CA ASN A 368 14.46 9.46 4.10
C ASN A 368 15.32 10.34 5.05
N GLY A 369 16.41 10.93 4.54
CA GLY A 369 17.31 11.79 5.32
C GLY A 369 18.19 11.08 6.36
N LEU A 370 18.36 9.76 6.23
CA LEU A 370 19.33 8.97 6.98
C LEU A 370 20.34 8.31 6.04
N VAL A 371 21.61 8.26 6.45
CA VAL A 371 22.69 7.58 5.74
C VAL A 371 23.03 6.27 6.46
N VAL A 372 22.80 5.14 5.79
CA VAL A 372 23.17 3.81 6.27
C VAL A 372 24.39 3.31 5.49
N SER A 373 25.46 2.97 6.20
CA SER A 373 26.65 2.33 5.63
C SER A 373 26.53 0.81 5.71
N PHE A 374 26.32 0.17 4.56
CA PHE A 374 26.25 -1.29 4.44
C PHE A 374 27.65 -1.87 4.24
N CYS A 375 28.15 -2.61 5.23
CA CYS A 375 29.48 -3.21 5.24
C CYS A 375 29.42 -4.73 5.19
N LYS A 376 30.42 -5.38 4.57
CA LYS A 376 30.65 -6.82 4.73
C LYS A 376 32.09 -7.15 5.08
N PHE A 377 32.26 -8.02 6.07
CA PHE A 377 33.55 -8.61 6.40
C PHE A 377 33.46 -10.13 6.49
N VAL A 378 34.57 -10.80 6.18
CA VAL A 378 34.70 -12.26 6.21
C VAL A 378 35.75 -12.63 7.24
N GLU A 379 35.45 -13.61 8.08
CA GLU A 379 36.39 -14.15 9.07
C GLU A 379 37.61 -14.74 8.35
N ASN A 380 38.81 -14.26 8.70
CA ASN A 380 40.08 -14.57 8.00
C ASN A 380 40.11 -14.14 6.52
N GLY A 381 39.27 -13.18 6.13
CA GLY A 381 39.21 -12.61 4.79
C GLY A 381 40.39 -11.70 4.42
N VAL A 382 40.37 -11.18 3.20
CA VAL A 382 41.49 -10.47 2.55
C VAL A 382 41.83 -9.15 3.25
N TYR A 383 40.87 -8.56 3.97
CA TYR A 383 40.98 -7.24 4.61
C TYR A 383 41.24 -7.31 6.13
N GLY A 384 41.70 -8.46 6.64
CA GLY A 384 41.78 -8.77 8.08
C GLY A 384 42.59 -7.82 8.97
N GLU A 385 43.42 -6.91 8.43
CA GLU A 385 44.30 -6.07 9.26
C GLU A 385 43.69 -4.75 9.77
N ASN A 386 42.54 -4.28 9.24
CA ASN A 386 41.92 -3.03 9.74
C ASN A 386 40.39 -2.95 9.54
N VAL A 387 39.65 -3.99 9.91
CA VAL A 387 38.18 -3.99 9.81
C VAL A 387 37.53 -2.97 10.77
N PHE A 388 38.06 -2.80 11.98
CA PHE A 388 37.50 -1.87 12.97
C PHE A 388 37.69 -0.40 12.56
N GLY A 389 38.86 -0.02 12.03
CA GLY A 389 39.06 1.35 11.53
C GLY A 389 38.16 1.68 10.33
N ARG A 390 37.72 0.67 9.55
CA ARG A 390 36.73 0.86 8.49
C ARG A 390 35.33 1.09 9.05
N VAL A 391 34.95 0.37 10.11
CA VAL A 391 33.68 0.60 10.82
C VAL A 391 33.66 2.00 11.43
N GLU A 392 34.72 2.41 12.12
CA GLU A 392 34.83 3.75 12.69
C GLU A 392 34.69 4.84 11.62
N ALA A 393 35.35 4.66 10.47
CA ALA A 393 35.24 5.57 9.34
C ALA A 393 33.82 5.61 8.75
N ALA A 394 33.14 4.45 8.64
CA ALA A 394 31.76 4.36 8.17
C ALA A 394 30.79 5.05 9.14
N LYS A 395 30.94 4.81 10.45
CA LYS A 395 30.13 5.45 11.50
C LYS A 395 30.36 6.96 11.56
N ALA A 396 31.56 7.43 11.29
CA ALA A 396 31.85 8.87 11.21
C ALA A 396 31.24 9.55 9.97
N ALA A 397 30.92 8.79 8.92
CA ALA A 397 30.44 9.29 7.64
C ALA A 397 28.93 9.15 7.41
N GLY A 398 28.20 8.47 8.31
CA GLY A 398 26.76 8.25 8.21
C GLY A 398 26.09 8.07 9.57
N ASP A 399 24.78 7.87 9.58
CA ASP A 399 23.99 7.75 10.80
C ASP A 399 24.07 6.33 11.39
N PHE A 400 24.04 5.32 10.51
CA PHE A 400 24.05 3.91 10.89
C PHE A 400 25.11 3.10 10.15
N VAL A 401 25.64 2.09 10.81
CA VAL A 401 26.47 1.04 10.20
C VAL A 401 25.75 -0.30 10.32
N TYR A 402 25.39 -0.85 9.16
CA TYR A 402 24.84 -2.20 9.02
C TYR A 402 25.96 -3.13 8.56
N LEU A 403 26.30 -4.15 9.35
CA LEU A 403 27.39 -5.08 9.07
C LEU A 403 26.85 -6.50 8.82
N LEU A 404 27.11 -7.00 7.61
CA LEU A 404 27.04 -8.43 7.29
C LEU A 404 28.39 -9.11 7.58
N TYR A 405 28.43 -10.07 8.50
CA TYR A 405 29.66 -10.76 8.88
C TYR A 405 29.62 -12.25 8.55
N GLN A 406 30.50 -12.70 7.66
CA GLN A 406 30.60 -14.11 7.27
C GLN A 406 31.56 -14.85 8.20
N PHE A 407 31.04 -15.79 9.00
CA PHE A 407 31.85 -16.70 9.78
C PHE A 407 32.47 -17.79 8.89
N SER A 408 33.68 -18.25 9.24
CA SER A 408 34.40 -19.29 8.49
C SER A 408 33.98 -20.73 8.86
N GLY A 409 32.94 -20.89 9.68
CA GLY A 409 32.48 -22.19 10.16
C GLY A 409 31.10 -22.11 10.80
N SER A 410 30.46 -23.25 11.04
CA SER A 410 29.02 -23.34 11.32
C SER A 410 28.60 -23.23 12.80
N GLU A 411 29.54 -23.08 13.73
CA GLU A 411 29.25 -23.06 15.18
C GLU A 411 29.39 -21.67 15.82
N LEU A 412 28.46 -21.27 16.68
CA LEU A 412 28.59 -20.03 17.45
C LEU A 412 29.46 -20.25 18.71
N THR A 413 30.71 -19.80 18.67
CA THR A 413 31.63 -19.87 19.82
C THR A 413 31.62 -18.59 20.65
N ASP A 414 32.04 -18.66 21.92
CA ASP A 414 32.20 -17.46 22.77
C ASP A 414 33.18 -16.43 22.18
N SER A 415 34.17 -16.89 21.41
CA SER A 415 35.10 -15.99 20.73
C SER A 415 34.41 -15.19 19.63
N ARG A 416 33.50 -15.82 18.87
CA ARG A 416 32.69 -15.16 17.84
C ARG A 416 31.68 -14.19 18.44
N LYS A 417 31.08 -14.55 19.59
CA LYS A 417 30.21 -13.62 20.35
C LYS A 417 30.96 -12.36 20.79
N ARG A 418 32.13 -12.52 21.41
CA ARG A 418 32.99 -11.39 21.81
C ARG A 418 33.44 -10.55 20.62
N LEU A 419 33.67 -11.18 19.47
CA LEU A 419 34.03 -10.45 18.26
C LEU A 419 32.88 -9.58 17.75
N ALA A 420 31.66 -10.13 17.68
CA ALA A 420 30.47 -9.38 17.27
C ALA A 420 30.19 -8.20 18.23
N GLN A 421 30.30 -8.43 19.54
CA GLN A 421 30.22 -7.38 20.56
C GLN A 421 31.26 -6.28 20.32
N LYS A 422 32.51 -6.65 20.02
CA LYS A 422 33.57 -5.68 19.71
C LYS A 422 33.26 -4.84 18.45
N PHE A 423 32.57 -5.40 17.46
CA PHE A 423 32.12 -4.62 16.30
C PHE A 423 31.08 -3.57 16.69
N VAL A 424 30.12 -3.94 17.53
CA VAL A 424 29.13 -2.99 18.07
C VAL A 424 29.82 -1.90 18.89
N ASP A 425 30.73 -2.28 19.79
CA ASP A 425 31.54 -1.33 20.58
C ASP A 425 32.38 -0.38 19.70
N SER A 426 32.66 -0.75 18.44
CA SER A 426 33.41 0.05 17.47
C SER A 426 32.53 0.90 16.55
N GLY A 427 31.20 0.84 16.70
CA GLY A 427 30.24 1.67 15.95
C GLY A 427 29.34 0.93 14.96
N VAL A 428 29.25 -0.41 15.01
CA VAL A 428 28.21 -1.15 14.29
C VAL A 428 26.87 -1.05 15.02
N ASP A 429 25.84 -0.55 14.34
CA ASP A 429 24.49 -0.46 14.90
C ASP A 429 23.71 -1.77 14.71
N VAL A 430 23.89 -2.44 13.57
CA VAL A 430 23.22 -3.70 13.23
C VAL A 430 24.25 -4.72 12.75
N PHE A 431 24.43 -5.79 13.50
CA PHE A 431 25.32 -6.91 13.14
C PHE A 431 24.49 -8.10 12.71
N VAL A 432 24.74 -8.63 11.50
CA VAL A 432 24.09 -9.82 10.96
C VAL A 432 25.15 -10.85 10.56
N GLY A 433 25.19 -11.95 11.30
CA GLY A 433 26.09 -13.07 11.08
C GLY A 433 25.57 -14.05 10.03
N ARG A 434 26.49 -14.59 9.22
CA ARG A 434 26.24 -15.61 8.19
C ARG A 434 27.18 -16.81 8.35
N GLY A 435 26.76 -17.96 7.84
CA GLY A 435 27.50 -19.23 7.82
C GLY A 435 27.16 -20.18 8.97
N ILE A 436 26.49 -19.70 10.01
CA ILE A 436 25.94 -20.52 11.09
C ILE A 436 24.54 -20.99 10.65
N LYS A 437 24.26 -22.29 10.75
CA LYS A 437 22.98 -22.87 10.30
C LYS A 437 21.87 -22.78 11.33
N GLU A 438 22.23 -22.81 12.62
CA GLU A 438 21.26 -22.75 13.71
C GLU A 438 20.73 -21.32 13.86
N LEU A 439 19.42 -21.19 14.10
CA LEU A 439 18.82 -19.92 14.49
C LEU A 439 19.32 -19.51 15.88
N VAL A 440 19.73 -18.25 16.01
CA VAL A 440 20.20 -17.70 17.28
C VAL A 440 19.36 -16.47 17.60
N PRO A 441 18.71 -16.41 18.78
CA PRO A 441 17.86 -15.28 19.15
C PRO A 441 18.57 -13.94 19.02
N VAL A 442 17.85 -12.92 18.57
CA VAL A 442 18.33 -11.55 18.48
C VAL A 442 18.71 -11.03 19.88
N GLU A 443 19.93 -10.52 20.02
CA GLU A 443 20.42 -9.92 21.26
C GLU A 443 20.45 -8.39 21.12
N ARG A 444 19.77 -7.69 22.03
CA ARG A 444 19.81 -6.22 22.11
C ARG A 444 20.96 -5.80 23.01
N TYR A 445 21.86 -5.01 22.44
CA TYR A 445 23.00 -4.41 23.13
C TYR A 445 22.73 -2.91 23.32
N PRO A 446 23.34 -2.21 24.30
CA PRO A 446 23.03 -0.81 24.58
C PRO A 446 23.08 0.12 23.36
N ASP A 447 24.06 -0.08 22.47
CA ASP A 447 24.33 0.76 21.30
C ASP A 447 24.14 0.02 19.96
N GLY A 448 23.46 -1.14 19.95
CA GLY A 448 23.26 -1.90 18.72
C GLY A 448 22.49 -3.21 18.88
N VAL A 449 22.28 -3.90 17.75
CA VAL A 449 21.59 -5.19 17.69
C VAL A 449 22.52 -6.26 17.12
N LEU A 450 22.57 -7.42 17.78
CA LEU A 450 23.36 -8.57 17.38
C LEU A 450 22.45 -9.70 16.92
N MET A 451 22.52 -10.04 15.63
CA MET A 451 21.90 -11.22 15.03
C MET A 451 23.04 -12.16 14.63
N TYR A 452 23.39 -13.11 15.50
CA TYR A 452 24.55 -13.98 15.24
C TYR A 452 24.33 -14.95 14.08
N SER A 453 23.07 -15.30 13.81
CA SER A 453 22.69 -16.22 12.75
C SER A 453 21.19 -16.09 12.47
N LEU A 454 20.84 -15.97 11.20
CA LEU A 454 19.45 -16.02 10.72
C LEU A 454 19.10 -17.40 10.11
N GLY A 455 19.93 -18.41 10.36
CA GLY A 455 19.74 -19.75 9.81
C GLY A 455 19.87 -19.79 8.29
N ASP A 456 19.28 -20.80 7.66
CA ASP A 456 19.34 -20.99 6.20
C ASP A 456 18.15 -20.32 5.50
N PHE A 457 18.40 -19.63 4.40
CA PHE A 457 17.36 -19.01 3.56
C PHE A 457 17.21 -19.72 2.21
N ILE A 458 18.32 -20.07 1.56
CA ILE A 458 18.37 -20.87 0.34
C ILE A 458 19.40 -21.99 0.52
N THR A 459 19.04 -23.22 0.15
CA THR A 459 19.94 -24.39 0.18
C THR A 459 20.01 -25.08 -1.19
N GLU A 460 21.18 -25.55 -1.62
CA GLU A 460 21.36 -26.25 -2.91
C GLU A 460 21.28 -27.78 -2.80
N ASP A 461 21.51 -28.31 -1.60
CA ASP A 461 21.49 -29.75 -1.33
C ASP A 461 20.06 -30.33 -1.28
N GLY A 462 19.05 -29.46 -1.28
CA GLY A 462 17.64 -29.83 -1.20
C GLY A 462 17.22 -30.30 0.20
N GLU A 463 18.09 -30.18 1.20
CA GLU A 463 17.74 -30.49 2.59
C GLU A 463 16.76 -29.46 3.14
N SER A 464 15.77 -29.94 3.89
CA SER A 464 14.85 -29.05 4.60
C SER A 464 15.53 -28.46 5.82
N SER A 465 15.39 -27.15 5.98
CA SER A 465 15.93 -26.40 7.10
C SER A 465 14.98 -25.27 7.50
N VAL A 466 15.40 -24.48 8.49
CA VAL A 466 14.66 -23.32 8.97
C VAL A 466 15.59 -22.11 8.95
N GLY A 467 15.00 -20.96 8.72
CA GLY A 467 15.68 -19.69 8.76
C GLY A 467 14.76 -18.58 9.20
N GLU A 468 15.29 -17.37 9.10
CA GLU A 468 14.59 -16.17 9.49
C GLU A 468 14.91 -15.06 8.50
N ILE A 469 13.88 -14.32 8.13
CA ILE A 469 14.02 -13.01 7.50
C ILE A 469 13.81 -11.99 8.63
N VAL A 470 14.64 -10.97 8.68
CA VAL A 470 14.54 -9.92 9.68
C VAL A 470 14.32 -8.59 8.99
N GLY A 471 13.22 -7.93 9.34
CA GLY A 471 12.97 -6.52 9.06
C GLY A 471 13.62 -5.66 10.13
N VAL A 472 14.47 -4.71 9.73
CA VAL A 472 15.09 -3.72 10.61
C VAL A 472 14.57 -2.35 10.22
N TYR A 473 14.00 -1.63 11.18
CA TYR A 473 13.59 -0.24 10.98
C TYR A 473 14.46 0.70 11.82
N LEU A 474 15.16 1.59 11.13
CA LEU A 474 16.11 2.55 11.69
C LEU A 474 15.47 3.93 11.72
N THR A 475 15.40 4.54 12.91
CA THR A 475 15.00 5.95 13.10
C THR A 475 16.03 6.61 14.00
N GLU A 476 16.03 7.95 14.13
CA GLU A 476 17.04 8.66 14.94
C GLU A 476 17.22 8.05 16.34
N GLY A 477 18.36 7.38 16.56
CA GLY A 477 18.70 6.76 17.84
C GLY A 477 17.91 5.50 18.22
N LYS A 478 17.15 4.88 17.31
CA LYS A 478 16.34 3.68 17.60
C LYS A 478 16.42 2.63 16.49
N ILE A 479 16.49 1.37 16.92
CA ILE A 479 16.53 0.17 16.06
C ILE A 479 15.39 -0.75 16.46
N ASP A 480 14.38 -0.85 15.60
CA ASP A 480 13.29 -1.82 15.72
C ASP A 480 13.58 -3.04 14.84
N VAL A 481 13.20 -4.22 15.33
CA VAL A 481 13.52 -5.52 14.71
C VAL A 481 12.24 -6.34 14.65
N TYR A 482 11.96 -6.90 13.48
CA TYR A 482 10.78 -7.68 13.14
C TYR A 482 11.26 -9.02 12.58
N GLU A 483 10.89 -10.11 13.24
CA GLU A 483 11.39 -11.46 12.99
C GLU A 483 10.34 -12.28 12.22
N PHE A 484 10.73 -12.88 11.08
CA PHE A 484 9.85 -13.66 10.21
C PHE A 484 10.43 -15.07 9.98
N LEU A 485 9.78 -16.11 10.53
CA LEU A 485 10.26 -17.50 10.43
C LEU A 485 9.97 -18.14 9.07
N VAL A 486 11.03 -18.54 8.37
CA VAL A 486 10.98 -19.19 7.05
C VAL A 486 11.26 -20.68 7.17
N GLU A 487 10.47 -21.48 6.46
CA GLU A 487 10.81 -22.88 6.20
C GLU A 487 11.51 -23.00 4.86
N VAL A 488 12.65 -23.69 4.81
CA VAL A 488 13.32 -23.98 3.54
C VAL A 488 12.95 -25.39 3.11
N VAL A 489 12.25 -25.50 1.98
CA VAL A 489 11.77 -26.77 1.43
C VAL A 489 12.25 -26.91 -0.01
N GLU A 490 12.92 -28.02 -0.31
CA GLU A 490 13.54 -28.25 -1.63
C GLU A 490 14.49 -27.11 -2.04
N GLY A 491 15.20 -26.54 -1.07
CA GLY A 491 16.12 -25.43 -1.29
C GLY A 491 15.48 -24.04 -1.36
N ARG A 492 14.16 -23.95 -1.24
CA ARG A 492 13.41 -22.70 -1.44
C ARG A 492 12.85 -22.17 -0.12
N PRO A 493 13.05 -20.89 0.20
CA PRO A 493 12.35 -20.26 1.30
C PRO A 493 10.85 -20.23 0.99
N ARG A 494 10.07 -20.71 1.94
CA ARG A 494 8.62 -20.58 1.97
C ARG A 494 8.25 -19.83 3.22
N GLY A 495 7.29 -18.94 3.10
CA GLY A 495 6.70 -18.32 4.26
C GLY A 495 6.26 -19.42 5.23
N GLY A 496 6.63 -19.31 6.51
CA GLY A 496 5.96 -20.11 7.55
C GLY A 496 4.44 -19.89 7.48
N MET A 497 3.63 -20.67 8.19
CA MET A 497 2.19 -20.41 8.26
C MET A 497 1.94 -18.92 8.57
N GLY A 498 1.50 -18.19 7.54
CA GLY A 498 1.21 -16.78 7.66
C GLY A 498 2.34 -15.80 7.34
N MET A 499 3.43 -16.15 6.66
CA MET A 499 4.35 -15.11 6.14
C MET A 499 3.82 -14.45 4.87
#